data_AF-E0XXH1-F1
#
_entry.id   AF-E0XXH1-F1
#
_cell.length_a   1.000
_cell.length_b   1.000
_cell.length_c   1.000
_cell.angle_alpha   90.00
_cell.angle_beta   90.00
_cell.angle_gamma   90.00
#
_symmetry.space_group_name_H-M   'P 1'
#
loop_
_entity.id
_entity.type
_entity.pdbx_description
1 polymer ?
#
loop_
_entity_poly.entity_id
_entity_poly.type
_entity_poly.pdbx_seq_one_letter_code
_entity_poly.pdbx_strand_id
1 'polypeptide(L)'
;MLGNSWHRFVRWFFAVVLTTAAYSGVAQACEVSSEEELFALLTKEVLPYVPSTDAEGNTYLTGNALTYAELNHYRNAFSDAEFVKLSYQRYASLTADEDTALKNFESRIIVIGPECAEIQLFQSELIGNLEMSLDSYVEMYITADNLGHEKLRKFVDERVRIRAISIDEIVNMLLNDLSYDTGLMMRILPDELIASLALPATPSHRLGGELALLVFALKGGAVDSENNTAFIFKPASYKGVVDDQKTVILQSTGRIVQVPDLIINLTSYGLSQVNVPTTVLTLAEVMKDKKPMCEIDESGIWFSIIGGAKVRKCAFNEHLIESLLSGDWIYSRDRLMYPRTFQAIEGLL
;
A
#
# COMPACT_ATOMS: atom_id res chain seq x y z
N MET A 1 -4.71 -19.69 -68.35
CA MET A 1 -4.74 -18.49 -69.20
C MET A 1 -6.20 -18.14 -69.46
N LEU A 2 -6.56 -16.86 -69.27
CA LEU A 2 -7.88 -16.23 -69.45
C LEU A 2 -8.92 -16.68 -68.41
N GLY A 3 -9.69 -15.82 -67.75
CA GLY A 3 -9.88 -14.38 -67.85
C GLY A 3 -11.09 -14.00 -66.96
N ASN A 4 -11.04 -12.81 -66.38
CA ASN A 4 -11.99 -12.22 -65.44
C ASN A 4 -13.47 -12.30 -65.84
N SER A 5 -14.36 -12.46 -64.85
CA SER A 5 -15.63 -11.72 -64.84
C SER A 5 -15.97 -11.22 -63.44
N TRP A 6 -16.07 -9.91 -63.33
CA TRP A 6 -16.48 -9.11 -62.19
C TRP A 6 -17.91 -9.38 -61.72
N HIS A 7 -18.11 -9.06 -60.44
CA HIS A 7 -19.33 -8.58 -59.77
C HIS A 7 -20.27 -9.55 -59.04
N ARG A 8 -20.48 -9.15 -57.76
CA ARG A 8 -21.57 -9.42 -56.82
C ARG A 8 -21.50 -10.75 -56.08
N PHE A 9 -21.09 -10.70 -54.81
CA PHE A 9 -22.01 -10.92 -53.68
C PHE A 9 -21.35 -10.56 -52.33
N VAL A 10 -21.91 -9.55 -51.65
CA VAL A 10 -22.20 -9.55 -50.19
C VAL A 10 -21.00 -9.73 -49.24
N ARG A 11 -20.39 -8.64 -48.75
CA ARG A 11 -20.66 -8.05 -47.40
C ARG A 11 -20.94 -9.11 -46.33
N TRP A 12 -19.94 -9.59 -45.59
CA TRP A 12 -20.03 -9.99 -44.17
C TRP A 12 -18.60 -10.07 -43.62
N PHE A 13 -18.02 -8.92 -43.29
CA PHE A 13 -16.93 -8.84 -42.32
C PHE A 13 -17.59 -8.90 -40.95
N PHE A 14 -17.50 -10.03 -40.26
CA PHE A 14 -17.74 -10.08 -38.82
C PHE A 14 -16.55 -9.39 -38.14
N ALA A 15 -16.68 -8.09 -37.89
CA ALA A 15 -15.93 -7.44 -36.84
C ALA A 15 -16.53 -7.93 -35.51
N VAL A 16 -15.81 -8.81 -34.82
CA VAL A 16 -16.07 -9.09 -33.41
C VAL A 16 -15.76 -7.80 -32.66
N VAL A 17 -16.81 -7.08 -32.31
CA VAL A 17 -16.75 -5.99 -31.34
C VAL A 17 -16.47 -6.65 -29.99
N LEU A 18 -15.20 -6.66 -29.59
CA LEU A 18 -14.84 -6.85 -28.18
C LEU A 18 -15.23 -5.56 -27.45
N THR A 19 -16.45 -5.54 -26.93
CA THR A 19 -16.79 -4.71 -25.77
C THR A 19 -16.16 -5.35 -24.54
N THR A 20 -14.91 -5.02 -24.27
CA THR A 20 -14.37 -5.07 -22.91
C THR A 20 -14.36 -3.65 -22.41
N ALA A 21 -15.25 -3.38 -21.44
CA ALA A 21 -15.32 -2.13 -20.71
C ALA A 21 -13.92 -1.73 -20.25
N ALA A 22 -13.40 -0.66 -20.83
CA ALA A 22 -12.28 0.05 -20.25
C ALA A 22 -12.78 0.58 -18.91
N TYR A 23 -12.20 0.08 -17.82
CA TYR A 23 -12.23 0.78 -16.54
C TYR A 23 -11.44 2.07 -16.75
N SER A 24 -12.11 3.10 -17.27
CA SER A 24 -11.58 4.45 -17.33
C SER A 24 -11.71 5.06 -15.93
N GLY A 25 -10.84 4.62 -15.02
CA GLY A 25 -10.37 5.51 -13.96
C GLY A 25 -9.49 6.55 -14.63
N VAL A 26 -10.10 7.59 -15.21
CA VAL A 26 -9.37 8.76 -15.66
C VAL A 26 -8.78 9.36 -14.39
N ALA A 27 -7.48 9.13 -14.16
CA ALA A 27 -6.73 9.94 -13.21
C ALA A 27 -6.96 11.38 -13.66
N GLN A 28 -7.71 12.15 -12.86
CA GLN A 28 -7.85 13.56 -13.11
C GLN A 28 -6.44 14.12 -13.00
N ALA A 29 -5.84 14.51 -14.13
CA ALA A 29 -4.52 15.09 -14.15
C ALA A 29 -4.58 16.31 -13.22
N CYS A 30 -3.82 16.26 -12.13
CA CYS A 30 -3.81 17.36 -11.17
C CYS A 30 -3.38 18.64 -11.88
N GLU A 31 -4.09 19.72 -11.62
CA GLU A 31 -3.79 21.00 -12.25
C GLU A 31 -2.45 21.52 -11.73
N VAL A 32 -1.46 21.55 -12.62
CA VAL A 32 -0.13 22.10 -12.36
C VAL A 32 0.12 23.26 -13.32
N SER A 33 0.81 24.27 -12.82
CA SER A 33 1.17 25.45 -13.59
C SER A 33 2.18 25.12 -14.68
N SER A 34 2.11 25.86 -15.79
CA SER A 34 3.01 25.69 -16.91
C SER A 34 4.44 26.15 -16.57
N GLU A 35 5.40 25.88 -17.45
CA GLU A 35 6.74 26.42 -17.28
C GLU A 35 6.78 27.93 -17.44
N GLU A 36 5.96 28.50 -18.34
CA GLU A 36 5.88 29.94 -18.54
C GLU A 36 5.37 30.66 -17.28
N GLU A 37 4.36 30.10 -16.61
CA GLU A 37 3.82 30.67 -15.36
C GLU A 37 4.87 30.67 -14.23
N LEU A 38 5.62 29.58 -14.07
CA LEU A 38 6.73 29.55 -13.11
C LEU A 38 7.80 30.59 -13.48
N PHE A 39 8.21 30.64 -14.73
CA PHE A 39 9.26 31.56 -15.16
C PHE A 39 8.84 33.02 -14.98
N ALA A 40 7.57 33.35 -15.23
CA ALA A 40 7.01 34.67 -14.99
C ALA A 40 7.08 35.06 -13.51
N LEU A 41 6.84 34.13 -12.59
CA LEU A 41 7.02 34.37 -11.16
C LEU A 41 8.50 34.58 -10.80
N LEU A 42 9.40 33.72 -11.28
CA LEU A 42 10.82 33.73 -10.93
C LEU A 42 11.58 34.96 -11.47
N THR A 43 11.09 35.55 -12.57
CA THR A 43 11.73 36.71 -13.21
C THR A 43 11.09 38.04 -12.84
N LYS A 44 10.04 38.03 -12.02
CA LYS A 44 9.37 39.26 -11.57
C LYS A 44 10.33 40.09 -10.71
N GLU A 45 10.65 41.29 -11.18
CA GLU A 45 11.51 42.22 -10.47
C GLU A 45 10.81 42.74 -9.21
N VAL A 46 11.45 42.50 -8.05
CA VAL A 46 11.02 43.04 -6.76
C VAL A 46 12.22 43.67 -6.06
N LEU A 47 11.97 44.68 -5.23
CA LEU A 47 13.01 45.27 -4.41
C LEU A 47 13.55 44.22 -3.43
N PRO A 48 14.88 44.01 -3.33
CA PRO A 48 15.45 43.13 -2.32
C PRO A 48 15.11 43.57 -0.90
N TYR A 49 14.93 42.62 0.01
CA TYR A 49 14.80 42.94 1.43
C TYR A 49 16.11 43.52 1.97
N VAL A 50 16.04 44.69 2.60
CA VAL A 50 17.16 45.32 3.30
C VAL A 50 16.75 45.49 4.77
N PRO A 51 17.43 44.83 5.72
CA PRO A 51 17.08 44.95 7.12
C PRO A 51 17.42 46.35 7.66
N SER A 52 16.58 46.87 8.55
CA SER A 52 16.85 48.14 9.21
C SER A 52 17.98 47.99 10.22
N THR A 53 18.96 48.89 10.16
CA THR A 53 20.15 48.87 11.01
C THR A 53 20.28 50.13 11.85
N ASP A 54 21.00 50.03 12.97
CA ASP A 54 21.47 51.18 13.74
C ASP A 54 22.57 51.96 13.00
N ALA A 55 23.10 53.01 13.64
CA ALA A 55 24.15 53.87 13.08
C ALA A 55 25.48 53.12 12.90
N GLU A 56 25.67 52.03 13.63
CA GLU A 56 26.83 51.16 13.61
C GLU A 56 26.69 49.99 12.62
N GLY A 57 25.52 49.83 11.99
CA GLY A 57 25.24 48.80 10.99
C GLY A 57 24.70 47.48 11.55
N ASN A 58 24.36 47.41 12.85
CA ASN A 58 23.74 46.22 13.43
C ASN A 58 22.23 46.19 13.15
N THR A 59 21.68 45.02 12.83
CA THR A 59 20.24 44.89 12.56
C THR A 59 19.41 45.06 13.82
N TYR A 60 18.33 45.85 13.72
CA TYR A 60 17.40 46.03 14.83
C TYR A 60 16.62 44.75 15.18
N LEU A 61 16.32 43.94 14.16
CA LEU A 61 15.70 42.64 14.34
C LEU A 61 16.78 41.54 14.27
N THR A 62 16.59 40.49 15.08
CA THR A 62 17.48 39.33 15.12
C THR A 62 16.67 38.03 15.18
N GLY A 63 17.32 36.92 14.82
CA GLY A 63 16.70 35.59 14.82
C GLY A 63 15.39 35.54 14.01
N ASN A 64 14.37 34.90 14.59
CA ASN A 64 13.07 34.71 13.93
C ASN A 64 12.38 36.01 13.52
N ALA A 65 12.56 37.09 14.30
CA ALA A 65 11.93 38.38 13.98
C ALA A 65 12.46 38.96 12.66
N LEU A 66 13.76 38.80 12.41
CA LEU A 66 14.39 39.20 11.15
C LEU A 66 13.88 38.35 9.98
N THR A 67 13.84 37.02 10.16
CA THR A 67 13.31 36.09 9.15
C THR A 67 11.85 36.40 8.79
N TYR A 68 10.99 36.71 9.78
CA TYR A 68 9.60 37.08 9.51
C TYR A 68 9.46 38.41 8.80
N ALA A 69 10.33 39.38 9.08
CA ALA A 69 10.33 40.66 8.37
C ALA A 69 10.69 40.46 6.88
N GLU A 70 11.70 39.64 6.59
CA GLU A 70 12.07 39.25 5.23
C GLU A 70 10.94 38.52 4.50
N LEU A 71 10.31 37.52 5.14
CA LEU A 71 9.20 36.77 4.55
C LEU A 71 7.99 37.67 4.25
N ASN A 72 7.64 38.56 5.18
CA ASN A 72 6.54 39.50 4.97
C ASN A 72 6.84 40.49 3.85
N HIS A 73 8.10 40.92 3.70
CA HIS A 73 8.53 41.78 2.60
C HIS A 73 8.25 41.12 1.25
N TYR A 74 8.75 39.90 1.04
CA TYR A 74 8.53 39.20 -0.23
C TYR A 74 7.06 38.82 -0.46
N ARG A 75 6.33 38.40 0.59
CA ARG A 75 4.88 38.15 0.50
C ARG A 75 4.12 39.37 -0.02
N ASN A 76 4.47 40.55 0.46
CA ASN A 76 3.84 41.79 0.01
C ASN A 76 4.29 42.16 -1.41
N ALA A 77 5.58 41.99 -1.72
CA ALA A 77 6.14 42.28 -3.04
C ALA A 77 5.55 41.41 -4.16
N PHE A 78 5.17 40.18 -3.86
CA PHE A 78 4.53 39.26 -4.79
C PHE A 78 2.99 39.21 -4.65
N SER A 79 2.38 40.14 -3.91
CA SER A 79 0.95 40.07 -3.57
C SER A 79 -0.01 40.09 -4.77
N ASP A 80 0.41 40.65 -5.89
CA ASP A 80 -0.32 40.73 -7.16
C ASP A 80 0.06 39.64 -8.18
N ALA A 81 1.04 38.79 -7.87
CA ALA A 81 1.39 37.64 -8.72
C ALA A 81 0.36 36.51 -8.57
N GLU A 82 0.16 35.75 -9.64
CA GLU A 82 -0.66 34.55 -9.64
C GLU A 82 0.00 33.41 -8.84
N PHE A 83 -0.80 32.48 -8.36
CA PHE A 83 -0.29 31.27 -7.71
C PHE A 83 0.26 30.32 -8.75
N VAL A 84 1.48 29.81 -8.50
CA VAL A 84 2.13 28.78 -9.31
C VAL A 84 1.98 27.44 -8.58
N LYS A 85 1.31 26.49 -9.24
CA LYS A 85 1.14 25.12 -8.75
C LYS A 85 2.27 24.23 -9.28
N LEU A 86 3.18 23.80 -8.42
CA LEU A 86 4.30 22.94 -8.78
C LEU A 86 3.99 21.48 -8.41
N SER A 87 4.18 20.54 -9.34
CA SER A 87 4.18 19.12 -8.94
C SER A 87 5.23 18.84 -7.86
N TYR A 88 4.97 17.87 -6.99
CA TYR A 88 5.91 17.45 -5.95
C TYR A 88 7.30 17.09 -6.52
N GLN A 89 7.34 16.37 -7.65
CA GLN A 89 8.60 16.02 -8.32
C GLN A 89 9.36 17.26 -8.83
N ARG A 90 8.64 18.24 -9.39
CA ARG A 90 9.25 19.49 -9.87
C ARG A 90 9.77 20.32 -8.70
N TYR A 91 8.99 20.46 -7.64
CA TYR A 91 9.43 21.11 -6.40
C TYR A 91 10.71 20.44 -5.88
N ALA A 92 10.67 19.12 -5.68
CA ALA A 92 11.82 18.35 -5.19
C ALA A 92 13.06 18.53 -6.05
N SER A 93 12.90 18.57 -7.38
CA SER A 93 14.04 18.78 -8.30
C SER A 93 14.62 20.19 -8.22
N LEU A 94 13.77 21.20 -8.06
CA LEU A 94 14.20 22.62 -7.96
C LEU A 94 14.89 22.92 -6.63
N THR A 95 14.61 22.15 -5.58
CA THR A 95 15.15 22.36 -4.23
C THR A 95 16.13 21.29 -3.77
N ALA A 96 16.50 20.34 -4.64
CA ALA A 96 17.38 19.22 -4.30
C ALA A 96 18.78 19.70 -3.86
N ASP A 97 19.35 20.66 -4.58
CA ASP A 97 20.70 21.18 -4.31
C ASP A 97 20.69 22.34 -3.30
N GLU A 98 19.65 23.17 -3.32
CA GLU A 98 19.49 24.34 -2.46
C GLU A 98 18.04 24.42 -1.99
N ASP A 99 17.81 24.07 -0.72
CA ASP A 99 16.46 24.00 -0.15
C ASP A 99 15.78 25.36 -0.06
N THR A 100 16.55 26.46 0.00
CA THR A 100 16.04 27.83 0.02
C THR A 100 15.84 28.45 -1.36
N ALA A 101 16.04 27.70 -2.46
CA ALA A 101 15.95 28.21 -3.83
C ALA A 101 14.61 28.91 -4.14
N LEU A 102 13.54 28.49 -3.48
CA LEU A 102 12.19 29.04 -3.66
C LEU A 102 11.72 29.93 -2.51
N LYS A 103 12.59 30.25 -1.54
CA LYS A 103 12.23 30.95 -0.28
C LYS A 103 11.46 32.24 -0.48
N ASN A 104 11.88 33.06 -1.45
CA ASN A 104 11.26 34.36 -1.70
C ASN A 104 9.88 34.25 -2.38
N PHE A 105 9.58 33.10 -2.98
CA PHE A 105 8.36 32.86 -3.76
C PHE A 105 7.32 32.02 -3.01
N GLU A 106 7.63 31.52 -1.81
CA GLU A 106 6.78 30.57 -1.05
C GLU A 106 5.32 31.01 -0.93
N SER A 107 5.06 32.31 -0.76
CA SER A 107 3.69 32.84 -0.65
C SER A 107 2.83 32.75 -1.92
N ARG A 108 3.45 32.37 -3.04
CA ARG A 108 2.82 32.21 -4.36
C ARG A 108 3.05 30.83 -4.95
N ILE A 109 3.71 29.93 -4.24
CA ILE A 109 3.92 28.55 -4.67
C ILE A 109 3.00 27.63 -3.86
N ILE A 110 2.29 26.75 -4.57
CA ILE A 110 1.56 25.63 -3.99
C ILE A 110 2.19 24.37 -4.56
N VAL A 111 2.59 23.44 -3.70
CA VAL A 111 3.11 22.15 -4.14
C VAL A 111 1.94 21.16 -4.25
N ILE A 112 1.82 20.51 -5.40
CA ILE A 112 0.79 19.53 -5.70
C ILE A 112 1.39 18.14 -5.55
N GLY A 113 1.04 17.47 -4.46
CA GLY A 113 1.36 16.07 -4.20
C GLY A 113 0.51 15.10 -5.01
N PRO A 114 0.78 13.79 -4.86
CA PRO A 114 -0.11 12.74 -5.36
C PRO A 114 -1.55 12.92 -4.85
N GLU A 115 -2.51 12.33 -5.57
CA GLU A 115 -3.95 12.49 -5.29
C GLU A 115 -4.41 13.97 -5.27
N CYS A 116 -3.66 14.83 -5.95
CA CYS A 116 -3.87 16.28 -6.05
C CYS A 116 -3.88 17.02 -4.70
N ALA A 117 -3.13 16.50 -3.73
CA ALA A 117 -2.97 17.15 -2.42
C ALA A 117 -2.25 18.49 -2.56
N GLU A 118 -2.88 19.59 -2.15
CA GLU A 118 -2.24 20.90 -2.08
C GLU A 118 -1.43 21.04 -0.79
N ILE A 119 -0.14 21.34 -0.93
CA ILE A 119 0.83 21.45 0.16
C ILE A 119 1.42 22.86 0.12
N GLN A 120 1.30 23.56 1.24
CA GLN A 120 1.82 24.92 1.36
C GLN A 120 3.29 24.89 1.79
N LEU A 121 4.00 25.98 1.50
CA LEU A 121 5.38 26.20 1.90
C LEU A 121 5.46 27.26 2.99
N PHE A 122 6.34 27.03 3.95
CA PHE A 122 6.71 28.02 4.95
C PHE A 122 8.13 27.79 5.44
N GLN A 123 8.99 28.80 5.33
CA GLN A 123 10.40 28.71 5.74
C GLN A 123 11.13 27.54 5.06
N SER A 124 10.83 27.34 3.79
CA SER A 124 11.41 26.32 2.92
C SER A 124 11.12 24.91 3.38
N GLU A 125 10.02 24.74 4.11
CA GLU A 125 9.46 23.46 4.53
C GLU A 125 8.04 23.31 4.02
N LEU A 126 7.70 22.08 3.62
CA LEU A 126 6.32 21.70 3.36
C LEU A 126 5.55 21.63 4.69
N ILE A 127 4.38 22.27 4.73
CA ILE A 127 3.53 22.31 5.91
C ILE A 127 2.18 21.61 5.67
N GLY A 128 1.63 21.07 6.74
CA GLY A 128 0.40 20.29 6.74
C GLY A 128 0.62 18.85 7.20
N ASN A 129 -0.47 18.09 7.19
CA ASN A 129 -0.50 16.63 7.31
C ASN A 129 -1.28 16.09 6.12
N LEU A 130 -0.81 15.01 5.53
CA LEU A 130 -1.45 14.39 4.37
C LEU A 130 -1.89 12.97 4.70
N GLU A 131 -2.98 12.55 4.07
CA GLU A 131 -3.49 11.18 4.14
C GLU A 131 -3.75 10.66 2.72
N MET A 132 -3.05 9.61 2.31
CA MET A 132 -3.04 9.10 0.93
C MET A 132 -2.89 7.58 0.87
N SER A 133 -3.05 7.00 -0.31
CA SER A 133 -2.77 5.57 -0.55
C SER A 133 -1.31 5.18 -0.29
N LEU A 134 -1.07 3.88 -0.07
CA LEU A 134 0.29 3.33 0.05
C LEU A 134 1.13 3.67 -1.18
N ASP A 135 0.57 3.52 -2.39
CA ASP A 135 1.29 3.80 -3.63
C ASP A 135 1.73 5.27 -3.72
N SER A 136 0.84 6.20 -3.35
CA SER A 136 1.15 7.63 -3.31
C SER A 136 2.21 7.97 -2.26
N TYR A 137 2.13 7.35 -1.08
CA TYR A 137 3.16 7.49 -0.04
C TYR A 137 4.53 7.05 -0.57
N VAL A 138 4.56 5.87 -1.20
CA VAL A 138 5.77 5.28 -1.79
C VAL A 138 6.33 6.18 -2.89
N GLU A 139 5.49 6.77 -3.75
CA GLU A 139 5.91 7.72 -4.78
C GLU A 139 6.61 8.96 -4.18
N MET A 140 6.01 9.56 -3.14
CA MET A 140 6.63 10.71 -2.47
C MET A 140 7.95 10.33 -1.82
N TYR A 141 7.96 9.19 -1.12
CA TYR A 141 9.15 8.67 -0.46
C TYR A 141 10.31 8.49 -1.46
N ILE A 142 10.08 7.83 -2.60
CA ILE A 142 11.17 7.58 -3.57
C ILE A 142 11.66 8.84 -4.23
N THR A 143 10.77 9.80 -4.46
CA THR A 143 11.14 11.07 -5.08
C THR A 143 12.11 11.82 -4.16
N ALA A 144 11.82 11.89 -2.87
CA ALA A 144 12.72 12.48 -1.88
C ALA A 144 14.02 11.68 -1.72
N ASP A 145 13.93 10.36 -1.64
CA ASP A 145 15.05 9.43 -1.44
C ASP A 145 16.07 9.50 -2.59
N ASN A 146 15.58 9.41 -3.84
CA ASN A 146 16.43 9.41 -5.03
C ASN A 146 17.16 10.75 -5.24
N LEU A 147 16.56 11.85 -4.79
CA LEU A 147 17.15 13.19 -4.87
C LEU A 147 18.00 13.53 -3.64
N GLY A 148 18.12 12.64 -2.65
CA GLY A 148 18.84 12.92 -1.40
C GLY A 148 18.24 14.08 -0.60
N HIS A 149 16.94 14.37 -0.79
CA HIS A 149 16.31 15.56 -0.25
C HIS A 149 15.83 15.34 1.19
N GLU A 150 16.71 15.56 2.17
CA GLU A 150 16.48 15.25 3.60
C GLU A 150 15.21 15.89 4.18
N LYS A 151 14.96 17.19 3.90
CA LYS A 151 13.75 17.89 4.38
C LYS A 151 12.46 17.30 3.82
N LEU A 152 12.42 16.98 2.53
CA LEU A 152 11.27 16.32 1.92
C LEU A 152 11.07 14.93 2.49
N ARG A 153 12.17 14.22 2.72
CA ARG A 153 12.11 12.90 3.31
C ARG A 153 11.52 12.95 4.72
N LYS A 154 11.99 13.89 5.55
CA LYS A 154 11.44 14.14 6.87
C LYS A 154 9.95 14.50 6.83
N PHE A 155 9.54 15.33 5.87
CA PHE A 155 8.12 15.63 5.67
C PHE A 155 7.31 14.37 5.37
N VAL A 156 7.76 13.52 4.45
CA VAL A 156 7.09 12.25 4.13
C VAL A 156 7.02 11.33 5.34
N ASP A 157 8.10 11.20 6.11
CA ASP A 157 8.15 10.31 7.28
C ASP A 157 7.32 10.80 8.47
N GLU A 158 7.23 12.11 8.69
CA GLU A 158 6.58 12.68 9.89
C GLU A 158 5.15 13.18 9.64
N ARG A 159 4.81 13.58 8.42
CA ARG A 159 3.57 14.33 8.11
C ARG A 159 2.65 13.63 7.11
N VAL A 160 3.12 12.60 6.42
CA VAL A 160 2.29 11.83 5.50
C VAL A 160 1.92 10.51 6.14
N ARG A 161 0.63 10.23 6.20
CA ARG A 161 0.07 8.96 6.69
C ARG A 161 -0.61 8.22 5.57
N ILE A 162 -0.59 6.90 5.67
CA ILE A 162 -1.36 6.06 4.76
C ILE A 162 -2.81 6.01 5.24
N ARG A 163 -3.74 6.22 4.31
CA ARG A 163 -5.20 6.20 4.52
C ARG A 163 -5.64 4.85 5.05
N ALA A 164 -6.64 4.87 5.93
CA ALA A 164 -7.28 3.63 6.38
C ALA A 164 -7.90 2.87 5.19
N ILE A 165 -7.79 1.55 5.20
CA ILE A 165 -8.35 0.65 4.17
C ILE A 165 -9.14 -0.48 4.82
N SER A 166 -9.97 -1.16 4.05
CA SER A 166 -10.70 -2.32 4.53
C SER A 166 -9.79 -3.54 4.73
N ILE A 167 -10.22 -4.50 5.56
CA ILE A 167 -9.54 -5.80 5.68
C ILE A 167 -9.49 -6.55 4.34
N ASP A 168 -10.46 -6.30 3.46
CA ASP A 168 -10.51 -6.86 2.11
C ASP A 168 -9.39 -6.32 1.23
N GLU A 169 -9.05 -5.04 1.36
CA GLU A 169 -7.93 -4.43 0.66
C GLU A 169 -6.58 -4.92 1.20
N ILE A 170 -6.45 -5.13 2.52
CA ILE A 170 -5.25 -5.79 3.08
C ILE A 170 -5.09 -7.21 2.52
N VAL A 171 -6.17 -7.98 2.45
CA VAL A 171 -6.11 -9.31 1.85
C VAL A 171 -5.75 -9.24 0.37
N ASN A 172 -6.27 -8.27 -0.38
CA ASN A 172 -5.89 -8.07 -1.78
C ASN A 172 -4.41 -7.65 -1.94
N MET A 173 -3.84 -6.91 -0.98
CA MET A 173 -2.41 -6.64 -0.92
C MET A 173 -1.61 -7.93 -0.74
N LEU A 174 -2.01 -8.80 0.20
CA LEU A 174 -1.37 -10.11 0.42
C LEU A 174 -1.50 -11.07 -0.78
N LEU A 175 -2.55 -10.92 -1.60
CA LEU A 175 -2.75 -11.72 -2.81
C LEU A 175 -1.82 -11.32 -3.97
N ASN A 176 -1.25 -10.11 -3.91
CA ASN A 176 -0.65 -9.43 -5.06
C ASN A 176 0.84 -9.11 -4.85
N ASP A 177 1.62 -10.11 -4.44
CA ASP A 177 3.07 -10.02 -4.23
C ASP A 177 3.83 -9.27 -5.32
N LEU A 178 3.52 -9.54 -6.59
CA LEU A 178 4.21 -8.95 -7.74
C LEU A 178 3.90 -7.46 -7.97
N SER A 179 2.91 -6.90 -7.27
CA SER A 179 2.55 -5.49 -7.39
C SER A 179 3.46 -4.59 -6.56
N TYR A 180 4.27 -5.16 -5.66
CA TYR A 180 5.10 -4.41 -4.74
C TYR A 180 6.59 -4.65 -4.97
N ASP A 181 7.33 -3.57 -5.22
CA ASP A 181 8.78 -3.62 -5.29
C ASP A 181 9.36 -3.86 -3.89
N THR A 182 9.83 -5.09 -3.67
CA THR A 182 10.37 -5.51 -2.37
C THR A 182 11.66 -4.79 -1.98
N GLY A 183 12.49 -4.37 -2.95
CA GLY A 183 13.66 -3.55 -2.66
C GLY A 183 13.25 -2.18 -2.14
N LEU A 184 12.25 -1.57 -2.77
CA LEU A 184 11.69 -0.31 -2.33
C LEU A 184 11.04 -0.39 -0.95
N MET A 185 10.17 -1.39 -0.73
CA MET A 185 9.54 -1.57 0.58
C MET A 185 10.57 -1.75 1.70
N MET A 186 11.62 -2.54 1.44
CA MET A 186 12.72 -2.72 2.40
C MET A 186 13.47 -1.41 2.70
N ARG A 187 13.62 -0.49 1.75
CA ARG A 187 14.24 0.82 2.04
C ARG A 187 13.39 1.66 2.99
N ILE A 188 12.06 1.57 2.90
CA ILE A 188 11.12 2.33 3.74
C ILE A 188 11.13 1.84 5.20
N LEU A 189 11.38 0.54 5.40
CA LEU A 189 11.43 -0.06 6.72
C LEU A 189 12.73 0.34 7.47
N PRO A 190 12.66 0.65 8.77
CA PRO A 190 13.83 0.89 9.59
C PRO A 190 14.70 -0.37 9.72
N ASP A 191 16.02 -0.19 9.72
CA ASP A 191 17.00 -1.28 9.88
C ASP A 191 16.76 -2.14 11.13
N GLU A 192 16.35 -1.50 12.23
CA GLU A 192 16.04 -2.18 13.49
C GLU A 192 14.86 -3.15 13.33
N LEU A 193 13.83 -2.74 12.59
CA LEU A 193 12.66 -3.58 12.33
C LEU A 193 13.03 -4.76 11.42
N ILE A 194 13.80 -4.49 10.36
CA ILE A 194 14.35 -5.51 9.45
C ILE A 194 15.11 -6.58 10.24
N ALA A 195 16.00 -6.15 11.14
CA ALA A 195 16.79 -7.06 11.98
C ALA A 195 15.90 -7.84 12.97
N SER A 196 14.94 -7.18 13.61
CA SER A 196 14.05 -7.80 14.61
C SER A 196 13.15 -8.90 14.02
N LEU A 197 12.72 -8.72 12.77
CA LEU A 197 11.87 -9.67 12.04
C LEU A 197 12.68 -10.70 11.24
N ALA A 198 14.02 -10.63 11.30
CA ALA A 198 14.94 -11.47 10.53
C ALA A 198 14.58 -11.52 9.03
N LEU A 199 14.21 -10.35 8.46
CA LEU A 199 13.89 -10.25 7.04
C LEU A 199 15.13 -10.54 6.18
N PRO A 200 14.97 -11.22 5.03
CA PRO A 200 16.11 -11.60 4.22
C PRO A 200 16.79 -10.35 3.64
N ALA A 201 18.13 -10.37 3.63
CA ALA A 201 18.93 -9.29 3.05
C ALA A 201 18.73 -9.16 1.54
N THR A 202 18.35 -10.25 0.86
CA THR A 202 18.00 -10.24 -0.57
C THR A 202 16.48 -10.17 -0.72
N PRO A 203 15.95 -9.12 -1.36
CA PRO A 203 14.51 -8.99 -1.58
C PRO A 203 13.99 -10.16 -2.44
N SER A 204 12.93 -10.82 -1.97
CA SER A 204 12.24 -11.89 -2.68
C SER A 204 10.86 -11.38 -3.06
N HIS A 205 10.47 -11.51 -4.34
CA HIS A 205 9.13 -11.09 -4.80
C HIS A 205 7.99 -11.72 -4.01
N ARG A 206 8.20 -12.92 -3.43
CA ARG A 206 7.25 -13.63 -2.54
C ARG A 206 6.98 -12.96 -1.19
N LEU A 207 7.58 -11.80 -0.94
CA LEU A 207 7.38 -10.99 0.27
C LEU A 207 6.64 -9.70 -0.04
N GLY A 208 6.23 -9.47 -1.30
CA GLY A 208 5.68 -8.20 -1.73
C GLY A 208 4.48 -7.78 -0.89
N GLY A 209 3.52 -8.68 -0.71
CA GLY A 209 2.31 -8.44 0.06
C GLY A 209 2.61 -8.21 1.54
N GLU A 210 3.46 -9.04 2.16
CA GLU A 210 3.80 -8.85 3.58
C GLU A 210 4.62 -7.59 3.83
N LEU A 211 5.58 -7.26 2.97
CA LEU A 211 6.36 -6.03 3.10
C LEU A 211 5.49 -4.79 2.90
N ALA A 212 4.56 -4.84 1.94
CA ALA A 212 3.57 -3.78 1.76
C ALA A 212 2.70 -3.61 3.01
N LEU A 213 2.26 -4.71 3.64
CA LEU A 213 1.48 -4.66 4.88
C LEU A 213 2.30 -4.07 6.05
N LEU A 214 3.59 -4.41 6.15
CA LEU A 214 4.47 -3.84 7.18
C LEU A 214 4.67 -2.34 6.97
N VAL A 215 4.93 -1.91 5.74
CA VAL A 215 5.08 -0.48 5.40
C VAL A 215 3.76 0.25 5.66
N PHE A 216 2.63 -0.32 5.24
CA PHE A 216 1.29 0.18 5.50
C PHE A 216 1.09 0.44 7.00
N ALA A 217 1.35 -0.57 7.83
CA ALA A 217 1.19 -0.48 9.28
C ALA A 217 2.14 0.54 9.91
N LEU A 218 3.42 0.51 9.52
CA LEU A 218 4.46 1.39 10.06
C LEU A 218 4.16 2.87 9.78
N LYS A 219 3.65 3.18 8.60
CA LYS A 219 3.40 4.56 8.15
C LYS A 219 1.99 5.05 8.48
N GLY A 220 1.43 4.51 9.55
CA GLY A 220 0.18 4.97 10.16
C GLY A 220 -1.10 4.48 9.48
N GLY A 221 -1.00 3.50 8.58
CA GLY A 221 -2.15 2.82 8.02
C GLY A 221 -2.98 2.12 9.10
N ALA A 222 -4.29 2.09 8.91
CA ALA A 222 -5.25 1.50 9.83
C ALA A 222 -6.34 0.75 9.07
N VAL A 223 -7.10 -0.10 9.78
CA VAL A 223 -8.29 -0.74 9.20
C VAL A 223 -9.53 0.03 9.59
N ASP A 224 -10.38 0.34 8.60
CA ASP A 224 -11.53 1.26 8.74
C ASP A 224 -12.83 0.62 9.28
N SER A 225 -12.83 -0.69 9.53
CA SER A 225 -14.00 -1.44 10.02
C SER A 225 -13.95 -1.73 11.52
N GLU A 226 -15.10 -1.87 12.18
CA GLU A 226 -15.15 -2.28 13.59
C GLU A 226 -15.02 -3.81 13.77
N ASN A 227 -15.30 -4.59 12.72
CA ASN A 227 -15.21 -6.05 12.74
C ASN A 227 -14.05 -6.53 11.86
N ASN A 228 -12.85 -6.62 12.42
CA ASN A 228 -11.61 -6.90 11.68
C ASN A 228 -10.85 -8.12 12.21
N THR A 229 -11.46 -9.29 12.22
CA THR A 229 -10.75 -10.52 12.66
C THR A 229 -10.36 -11.35 11.45
N ALA A 230 -9.16 -11.95 11.51
CA ALA A 230 -8.70 -12.91 10.53
C ALA A 230 -8.40 -14.27 11.19
N PHE A 231 -8.80 -15.35 10.53
CA PHE A 231 -8.47 -16.71 10.92
C PHE A 231 -7.63 -17.32 9.81
N ILE A 232 -6.38 -17.67 10.13
CA ILE A 232 -5.45 -18.29 9.19
C ILE A 232 -5.40 -19.78 9.47
N PHE A 233 -5.72 -20.60 8.48
CA PHE A 233 -5.71 -22.05 8.63
C PHE A 233 -4.46 -22.64 8.00
N LYS A 234 -3.75 -23.46 8.78
CA LYS A 234 -2.61 -24.23 8.28
C LYS A 234 -2.74 -25.70 8.67
N PRO A 235 -2.22 -26.62 7.86
CA PRO A 235 -2.18 -28.02 8.24
C PRO A 235 -1.16 -28.24 9.37
N ALA A 236 -1.40 -29.22 10.24
CA ALA A 236 -0.46 -29.62 11.31
C ALA A 236 0.91 -30.09 10.79
N SER A 237 0.95 -30.50 9.53
CA SER A 237 2.14 -30.91 8.79
C SER A 237 1.89 -30.68 7.30
N TYR A 238 2.92 -30.34 6.53
CA TYR A 238 2.80 -30.24 5.07
C TYR A 238 3.00 -31.59 4.37
N LYS A 239 3.43 -32.63 5.08
CA LYS A 239 3.66 -33.96 4.49
C LYS A 239 2.34 -34.57 4.03
N GLY A 240 2.25 -34.90 2.75
CA GLY A 240 1.04 -35.50 2.15
C GLY A 240 -0.05 -34.48 1.79
N VAL A 241 0.18 -33.18 2.01
CA VAL A 241 -0.70 -32.12 1.50
C VAL A 241 -0.41 -31.90 0.01
N VAL A 242 -1.46 -31.77 -0.78
CA VAL A 242 -1.39 -31.38 -2.20
C VAL A 242 -1.63 -29.87 -2.29
N ASP A 243 -0.89 -29.19 -3.18
CA ASP A 243 -0.94 -27.74 -3.38
C ASP A 243 -0.76 -26.94 -2.07
N ASP A 244 0.32 -27.27 -1.35
CA ASP A 244 0.68 -26.70 -0.06
C ASP A 244 1.21 -25.26 -0.13
N GLN A 245 1.33 -24.70 -1.33
CA GLN A 245 1.77 -23.32 -1.58
C GLN A 245 0.66 -22.28 -1.35
N LYS A 246 -0.50 -22.67 -0.83
CA LYS A 246 -1.60 -21.75 -0.53
C LYS A 246 -2.02 -21.86 0.92
N THR A 247 -2.41 -20.74 1.50
CA THR A 247 -2.94 -20.66 2.86
C THR A 247 -4.37 -20.12 2.83
N VAL A 248 -5.28 -20.76 3.56
CA VAL A 248 -6.67 -20.31 3.66
C VAL A 248 -6.80 -19.26 4.77
N ILE A 249 -7.42 -18.12 4.44
CA ILE A 249 -7.79 -17.09 5.40
C ILE A 249 -9.32 -16.94 5.38
N LEU A 250 -9.93 -16.90 6.57
CA LEU A 250 -11.31 -16.49 6.77
C LEU A 250 -11.33 -15.12 7.45
N GLN A 251 -12.05 -14.18 6.88
CA GLN A 251 -12.23 -12.84 7.44
C GLN A 251 -13.53 -12.78 8.26
N SER A 252 -13.62 -11.81 9.17
CA SER A 252 -14.84 -11.45 9.91
C SER A 252 -16.02 -11.02 9.03
N THR A 253 -15.77 -10.76 7.75
CA THR A 253 -16.83 -10.54 6.75
C THR A 253 -17.46 -11.83 6.24
N GLY A 254 -17.00 -13.01 6.70
CA GLY A 254 -17.39 -14.32 6.18
C GLY A 254 -16.67 -14.69 4.87
N ARG A 255 -15.84 -13.79 4.32
CA ARG A 255 -15.09 -14.04 3.09
C ARG A 255 -13.94 -15.02 3.36
N ILE A 256 -13.89 -16.06 2.53
CA ILE A 256 -12.84 -17.09 2.52
C ILE A 256 -11.95 -16.84 1.30
N VAL A 257 -10.64 -16.78 1.52
CA VAL A 257 -9.64 -16.55 0.47
C VAL A 257 -8.49 -17.55 0.57
N GLN A 258 -7.85 -17.83 -0.55
CA GLN A 258 -6.60 -18.57 -0.61
C GLN A 258 -5.47 -17.62 -1.01
N VAL A 259 -4.49 -17.42 -0.13
CA VAL A 259 -3.33 -16.58 -0.40
C VAL A 259 -2.13 -17.46 -0.76
N PRO A 260 -1.51 -17.29 -1.94
CA PRO A 260 -0.33 -18.05 -2.34
C PRO A 260 0.89 -17.62 -1.51
N ASP A 261 1.77 -18.57 -1.22
CA ASP A 261 3.10 -18.40 -0.62
C ASP A 261 3.18 -17.60 0.70
N LEU A 262 2.03 -17.39 1.36
CA LEU A 262 1.87 -16.58 2.56
C LEU A 262 2.84 -16.96 3.69
N ILE A 263 3.57 -15.96 4.18
CA ILE A 263 4.39 -16.10 5.38
C ILE A 263 3.54 -15.78 6.61
N ILE A 264 2.92 -16.83 7.17
CA ILE A 264 1.95 -16.74 8.27
C ILE A 264 2.44 -15.89 9.44
N ASN A 265 3.69 -16.05 9.88
CA ASN A 265 4.22 -15.29 11.02
C ASN A 265 4.34 -13.80 10.72
N LEU A 266 4.82 -13.45 9.52
CA LEU A 266 5.02 -12.07 9.10
C LEU A 266 3.68 -11.38 8.85
N THR A 267 2.76 -12.08 8.19
CA THR A 267 1.37 -11.64 8.00
C THR A 267 0.68 -11.40 9.34
N SER A 268 0.76 -12.36 10.28
CA SER A 268 0.13 -12.22 11.60
C SER A 268 0.70 -11.03 12.37
N TYR A 269 2.01 -10.79 12.27
CA TYR A 269 2.64 -9.61 12.84
C TYR A 269 2.10 -8.33 12.20
N GLY A 270 2.13 -8.21 10.87
CA GLY A 270 1.63 -7.04 10.14
C GLY A 270 0.15 -6.72 10.44
N LEU A 271 -0.71 -7.73 10.44
CA LEU A 271 -2.14 -7.60 10.80
C LEU A 271 -2.31 -7.11 12.25
N SER A 272 -1.49 -7.60 13.18
CA SER A 272 -1.55 -7.13 14.58
C SER A 272 -1.20 -5.64 14.73
N GLN A 273 -0.28 -5.12 13.90
CA GLN A 273 0.13 -3.71 13.95
C GLN A 273 -1.00 -2.76 13.53
N VAL A 274 -1.95 -3.24 12.73
CA VAL A 274 -3.12 -2.48 12.29
C VAL A 274 -4.40 -2.87 13.05
N ASN A 275 -4.25 -3.48 14.22
CA ASN A 275 -5.34 -3.92 15.10
C ASN A 275 -6.33 -4.88 14.43
N VAL A 276 -5.83 -5.81 13.61
CA VAL A 276 -6.60 -6.95 13.08
C VAL A 276 -6.28 -8.19 13.93
N PRO A 277 -7.11 -8.57 14.93
CA PRO A 277 -6.90 -9.80 15.67
C PRO A 277 -6.80 -10.99 14.72
N THR A 278 -5.69 -11.72 14.82
CA THR A 278 -5.40 -12.86 13.94
C THR A 278 -5.21 -14.12 14.76
N THR A 279 -5.97 -15.17 14.45
CA THR A 279 -5.78 -16.50 15.05
C THR A 279 -5.30 -17.49 14.00
N VAL A 280 -4.17 -18.14 14.27
CA VAL A 280 -3.65 -19.23 13.42
C VAL A 280 -4.19 -20.57 13.94
N LEU A 281 -5.04 -21.23 13.17
CA LEU A 281 -5.55 -22.56 13.46
C LEU A 281 -4.67 -23.61 12.79
N THR A 282 -4.12 -24.51 13.60
CA THR A 282 -3.36 -25.66 13.10
C THR A 282 -4.27 -26.87 13.14
N LEU A 283 -4.70 -27.33 11.96
CA LEU A 283 -5.68 -28.41 11.86
C LEU A 283 -5.01 -29.77 11.70
N ALA A 284 -5.55 -30.79 12.34
CA ALA A 284 -5.14 -32.19 12.23
C ALA A 284 -6.17 -33.06 11.47
N GLU A 285 -7.35 -32.49 11.18
CA GLU A 285 -8.35 -33.10 10.31
C GLU A 285 -9.19 -32.06 9.56
N VAL A 286 -9.82 -32.50 8.47
CA VAL A 286 -10.79 -31.72 7.68
C VAL A 286 -12.04 -32.56 7.46
N MET A 287 -13.20 -31.97 7.73
CA MET A 287 -14.49 -32.65 7.75
C MET A 287 -15.31 -32.38 6.49
N LYS A 288 -16.01 -33.39 5.97
CA LYS A 288 -17.03 -33.25 4.93
C LYS A 288 -18.15 -34.26 5.17
N ASP A 289 -19.39 -33.83 5.03
CA ASP A 289 -20.58 -34.65 5.32
C ASP A 289 -20.50 -35.30 6.72
N LYS A 290 -20.06 -34.52 7.72
CA LYS A 290 -19.84 -34.96 9.11
C LYS A 290 -18.85 -36.12 9.28
N LYS A 291 -17.98 -36.37 8.29
CA LYS A 291 -16.97 -37.42 8.31
C LYS A 291 -15.58 -36.83 8.04
N PRO A 292 -14.51 -37.44 8.59
CA PRO A 292 -13.16 -37.04 8.26
C PRO A 292 -12.87 -37.35 6.78
N MET A 293 -12.58 -36.30 6.02
CA MET A 293 -12.18 -36.41 4.61
C MET A 293 -10.66 -36.45 4.47
N CYS A 294 -9.99 -35.67 5.31
CA CYS A 294 -8.54 -35.71 5.49
C CYS A 294 -8.17 -35.79 6.96
N GLU A 295 -7.17 -36.60 7.27
CA GLU A 295 -6.62 -36.70 8.62
C GLU A 295 -5.11 -36.87 8.56
N ILE A 296 -4.45 -36.42 9.62
CA ILE A 296 -3.05 -36.73 9.86
C ILE A 296 -2.89 -38.09 10.53
N ASP A 297 -1.97 -38.93 10.05
CA ASP A 297 -1.60 -40.19 10.71
C ASP A 297 -0.60 -39.98 11.86
N GLU A 298 -0.30 -41.05 12.61
CA GLU A 298 0.67 -41.03 13.71
C GLU A 298 2.10 -40.63 13.27
N SER A 299 2.41 -40.76 11.98
CA SER A 299 3.69 -40.35 11.38
C SER A 299 3.70 -38.88 10.92
N GLY A 300 2.60 -38.15 11.16
CA GLY A 300 2.47 -36.76 10.75
C GLY A 300 2.22 -36.57 9.25
N ILE A 301 1.69 -37.59 8.55
CA ILE A 301 1.40 -37.55 7.12
C ILE A 301 -0.10 -37.47 6.90
N TRP A 302 -0.53 -36.50 6.09
CA TRP A 302 -1.92 -36.39 5.68
C TRP A 302 -2.34 -37.50 4.72
N PHE A 303 -3.53 -38.03 4.94
CA PHE A 303 -4.17 -38.98 4.04
C PHE A 303 -5.66 -38.65 3.86
N SER A 304 -6.20 -39.05 2.71
CA SER A 304 -7.63 -39.04 2.42
C SER A 304 -8.18 -40.46 2.36
N ILE A 305 -9.48 -40.59 2.61
CA ILE A 305 -10.21 -41.86 2.46
C ILE A 305 -11.00 -41.81 1.15
N ILE A 306 -10.54 -42.54 0.13
CA ILE A 306 -11.17 -42.59 -1.19
C ILE A 306 -11.64 -44.02 -1.45
N GLY A 307 -12.96 -44.21 -1.59
CA GLY A 307 -13.53 -45.55 -1.84
C GLY A 307 -13.23 -46.58 -0.73
N GLY A 308 -13.01 -46.13 0.50
CA GLY A 308 -12.64 -46.97 1.65
C GLY A 308 -11.13 -47.25 1.78
N ALA A 309 -10.30 -46.80 0.84
CA ALA A 309 -8.85 -46.92 0.92
C ALA A 309 -8.21 -45.65 1.47
N LYS A 310 -7.18 -45.80 2.32
CA LYS A 310 -6.34 -44.68 2.76
C LYS A 310 -5.31 -44.35 1.68
N VAL A 311 -5.30 -43.11 1.23
CA VAL A 311 -4.34 -42.59 0.24
C VAL A 311 -3.57 -41.46 0.90
N ARG A 312 -2.22 -41.55 0.98
CA ARG A 312 -1.33 -40.55 1.60
C ARG A 312 -1.17 -39.27 0.75
N LYS A 313 -2.30 -38.68 0.39
CA LYS A 313 -2.45 -37.41 -0.31
C LYS A 313 -3.75 -36.79 0.18
N CYS A 314 -3.72 -35.50 0.50
CA CYS A 314 -4.88 -34.73 0.89
C CYS A 314 -4.89 -33.37 0.18
N ALA A 315 -5.98 -33.04 -0.51
CA ALA A 315 -6.24 -31.70 -1.00
C ALA A 315 -6.76 -30.81 0.14
N PHE A 316 -5.89 -30.54 1.12
CA PHE A 316 -6.25 -29.92 2.40
C PHE A 316 -7.03 -28.62 2.22
N ASN A 317 -6.50 -27.69 1.41
CA ASN A 317 -7.08 -26.37 1.21
C ASN A 317 -8.46 -26.43 0.52
N GLU A 318 -8.63 -27.32 -0.46
CA GLU A 318 -9.90 -27.50 -1.16
C GLU A 318 -10.97 -28.04 -0.22
N HIS A 319 -10.66 -29.12 0.48
CA HIS A 319 -11.60 -29.73 1.45
C HIS A 319 -11.89 -28.81 2.62
N LEU A 320 -10.93 -28.01 3.06
CA LEU A 320 -11.16 -27.04 4.14
C LEU A 320 -12.17 -25.98 3.72
N ILE A 321 -12.05 -25.44 2.50
CA ILE A 321 -13.00 -24.46 1.98
C ILE A 321 -14.39 -25.08 1.86
N GLU A 322 -14.50 -26.28 1.30
CA GLU A 322 -15.77 -27.01 1.25
C GLU A 322 -16.36 -27.20 2.66
N SER A 323 -15.52 -27.59 3.63
CA SER A 323 -15.91 -27.79 5.02
C SER A 323 -16.45 -26.52 5.67
N LEU A 324 -15.77 -25.38 5.45
CA LEU A 324 -16.17 -24.07 5.95
C LEU A 324 -17.53 -23.66 5.35
N LEU A 325 -17.71 -23.84 4.04
CA LEU A 325 -18.93 -23.49 3.32
C LEU A 325 -20.13 -24.40 3.69
N SER A 326 -19.90 -25.67 3.98
CA SER A 326 -20.96 -26.61 4.37
C SER A 326 -21.30 -26.56 5.86
N GLY A 327 -20.47 -25.91 6.67
CA GLY A 327 -20.58 -25.94 8.14
C GLY A 327 -20.08 -27.24 8.77
N ASP A 328 -19.49 -28.17 8.01
CA ASP A 328 -19.02 -29.45 8.54
C ASP A 328 -17.82 -29.32 9.50
N TRP A 329 -17.09 -28.21 9.40
CA TRP A 329 -15.92 -27.91 10.22
C TRP A 329 -16.24 -27.97 11.73
N ILE A 330 -17.48 -27.70 12.15
CA ILE A 330 -17.92 -27.78 13.56
C ILE A 330 -17.76 -29.18 14.19
N TYR A 331 -17.71 -30.22 13.34
CA TYR A 331 -17.53 -31.61 13.74
C TYR A 331 -16.06 -31.99 13.92
N SER A 332 -15.13 -31.09 13.61
CA SER A 332 -13.70 -31.35 13.80
C SER A 332 -13.34 -31.49 15.27
N ARG A 333 -12.52 -32.49 15.61
CA ARG A 333 -11.88 -32.70 16.91
C ARG A 333 -10.95 -31.54 17.28
N ASP A 334 -10.46 -30.78 16.29
CA ASP A 334 -9.63 -29.60 16.52
C ASP A 334 -10.42 -28.49 17.24
N ARG A 335 -11.77 -28.56 17.26
CA ARG A 335 -12.63 -27.72 18.10
C ARG A 335 -12.25 -27.77 19.57
N LEU A 336 -11.78 -28.91 20.06
CA LEU A 336 -11.36 -29.07 21.45
C LEU A 336 -10.09 -28.27 21.76
N MET A 337 -9.21 -28.08 20.76
CA MET A 337 -8.01 -27.26 20.89
C MET A 337 -8.32 -25.77 20.75
N TYR A 338 -9.32 -25.41 19.95
CA TYR A 338 -9.67 -24.02 19.65
C TYR A 338 -11.15 -23.67 19.95
N PRO A 339 -11.68 -23.91 21.17
CA PRO A 339 -13.12 -23.84 21.41
C PRO A 339 -13.71 -22.44 21.22
N ARG A 340 -13.00 -21.39 21.64
CA ARG A 340 -13.44 -19.99 21.47
C ARG A 340 -13.37 -19.54 20.02
N THR A 341 -12.32 -19.94 19.30
CA THR A 341 -12.13 -19.60 17.89
C THR A 341 -13.22 -20.24 17.03
N PHE A 342 -13.54 -21.51 17.29
CA PHE A 342 -14.65 -22.18 16.63
C PHE A 342 -15.98 -21.48 16.92
N GLN A 343 -16.25 -21.12 18.17
CA GLN A 343 -17.46 -20.35 18.50
C GLN A 343 -17.50 -18.99 17.78
N ALA A 344 -16.36 -18.32 17.63
CA ALA A 344 -16.28 -17.06 16.89
C ALA A 344 -16.59 -17.27 15.40
N ILE A 345 -16.02 -18.31 14.77
CA ILE A 345 -16.28 -18.66 13.37
C ILE A 345 -17.76 -19.03 13.14
N GLU A 346 -18.39 -19.73 14.09
CA GLU A 346 -19.81 -20.10 14.05
C GLU A 346 -20.74 -18.87 14.06
N GLY A 347 -20.28 -17.74 14.61
CA GLY A 347 -21.01 -16.48 14.55
C GLY A 347 -20.84 -15.71 13.23
N LEU A 348 -19.92 -16.15 12.35
CA LEU A 348 -19.56 -15.47 11.10
C LEU A 348 -20.13 -16.15 9.85
N LEU A 349 -20.17 -17.49 9.86
CA LEU A 349 -20.66 -18.35 8.78
C LEU A 349 -22.02 -18.91 9.14
#